data_AF-A0A5B7IM43-F1
#
_entry.id   AF-A0A5B7IM43-F1
#
_cell.length_a   1.000
_cell.length_b   1.000
_cell.length_c   1.000
_cell.angle_alpha   90.00
_cell.angle_beta   90.00
_cell.angle_gamma   90.00
#
_symmetry.space_group_name_H-M   'P 1'
#
loop_
_entity.id
_entity.type
_entity.pdbx_description
1 polymer ?
#
loop_
_entity_poly.entity_id
_entity_poly.type
_entity_poly.pdbx_seq_one_letter_code
_entity_poly.pdbx_strand_id
1 'polypeptide(L)' 'MYILCVRDYEFHILDNAFLVHRPGIKKVHRDPMRDKVVAKQNTAIRSKILPEYKTIFGVRKSCVI' A
#
# COMPACT_ATOMS: atom_id res chain seq x y z
N MET A 1 -2.28 5.17 -1.00
CA MET A 1 -2.04 5.33 -2.45
C MET A 1 -3.33 5.44 -3.25
N TYR A 2 -4.31 4.55 -3.05
CA TYR A 2 -5.60 4.59 -3.77
C TYR A 2 -6.35 5.93 -3.70
N ILE A 3 -6.52 6.50 -2.50
CA ILE A 3 -7.21 7.79 -2.32
C ILE A 3 -6.55 8.90 -3.15
N LEU A 4 -5.22 9.03 -3.06
CA LEU A 4 -4.46 10.03 -3.81
C LEU A 4 -4.61 9.83 -5.32
N CYS A 5 -4.59 8.58 -5.80
CA CYS A 5 -4.82 8.24 -7.20
C CYS A 5 -6.23 8.62 -7.68
N VAL A 6 -7.26 8.28 -6.90
CA VAL A 6 -8.66 8.59 -7.25
C VAL A 6 -8.90 10.10 -7.21
N ARG A 7 -8.19 10.81 -6.33
CA ARG A 7 -8.24 12.28 -6.23
C ARG A 7 -7.34 13.01 -7.24
N ASP A 8 -6.70 12.29 -8.15
CA ASP A 8 -5.84 12.83 -9.21
C ASP A 8 -4.68 13.68 -8.67
N TYR A 9 -4.11 13.27 -7.53
CA TYR A 9 -2.93 13.95 -6.99
C TYR A 9 -1.73 13.73 -7.89
N GLU A 10 -1.07 14.83 -8.23
CA GLU A 10 0.26 14.83 -8.81
C GLU A 10 1.29 14.57 -7.70
N PHE A 11 2.08 13.51 -7.86
CA PHE A 11 3.16 13.20 -6.94
C PHE A 11 4.43 13.89 -7.42
N HIS A 12 4.83 14.97 -6.75
CA HIS A 12 6.18 15.50 -6.88
C HIS A 12 7.13 14.65 -6.03
N ILE A 13 7.51 13.50 -6.57
CA ILE A 13 8.54 12.66 -5.96
C ILE A 13 9.86 13.40 -6.17
N LEU A 14 10.53 13.74 -5.07
CA LEU A 14 11.92 14.14 -5.10
C LEU A 14 12.74 12.92 -5.54
N ASP A 15 12.97 12.81 -6.85
CA ASP A 15 14.03 11.96 -7.36
C ASP A 15 15.35 12.50 -6.79
N ASN A 16 16.27 11.60 -6.40
CA ASN A 16 17.49 11.85 -5.59
C ASN A 16 17.37 11.78 -4.06
N ALA A 17 16.30 11.22 -3.49
CA ALA A 17 16.42 10.66 -2.15
C ALA A 17 17.31 9.40 -2.27
N PHE A 18 18.59 9.51 -1.92
CA PHE A 18 19.44 8.34 -1.73
C PHE A 18 18.77 7.48 -0.65
N LEU A 19 17.96 6.51 -1.07
CA LEU A 19 17.56 5.38 -0.24
C LEU A 19 18.89 4.71 0.10
N VAL A 20 19.47 5.07 1.24
CA VAL A 20 20.68 4.44 1.77
C VAL A 20 20.28 3.03 2.15
N HIS A 21 20.19 2.19 1.13
CA HIS A 21 19.77 0.83 1.28
C HIS A 21 20.94 0.14 1.97
N ARG A 22 20.68 -0.45 3.15
CA ARG A 22 21.74 -1.16 3.88
C ARG A 22 22.40 -2.14 2.92
N PRO A 23 23.71 -2.02 2.63
CA PRO A 23 24.39 -2.91 1.69
C PRO A 23 24.19 -4.36 2.14
N GLY A 24 23.69 -5.21 1.24
CA GLY A 24 23.45 -6.62 1.52
C GLY A 24 22.30 -7.21 0.71
N ILE A 25 22.45 -8.47 0.30
CA ILE A 25 21.37 -9.25 -0.34
C ILE A 25 20.29 -9.49 0.72
N LYS A 26 19.14 -8.82 0.60
CA LYS A 26 17.97 -9.07 1.44
C LYS A 26 17.51 -10.51 1.22
N LYS A 27 17.80 -11.40 2.17
CA LYS A 27 17.22 -12.75 2.18
C LYS A 27 15.77 -12.66 2.64
N VAL A 28 14.88 -13.38 1.97
CA VAL A 28 13.47 -13.47 2.39
C VAL A 28 13.43 -14.14 3.77
N HIS A 29 13.02 -13.39 4.78
CA HIS A 29 12.77 -13.89 6.12
C HIS A 29 11.26 -14.03 6.32
N ARG A 30 10.78 -15.27 6.40
CA ARG A 30 9.38 -15.55 6.76
C ARG A 30 9.26 -15.58 8.27
N ASP A 31 8.34 -14.79 8.79
CA ASP A 31 8.01 -14.75 10.21
C ASP A 31 6.53 -15.15 10.35
N PRO A 32 6.24 -16.38 10.80
CA PRO A 32 4.87 -16.87 10.91
C PRO A 32 3.99 -16.04 11.86
N MET A 33 4.57 -15.42 12.88
CA MET A 33 3.83 -14.57 13.82
C MET A 33 3.40 -13.28 13.13
N ARG A 34 4.34 -12.64 12.42
CA ARG A 34 4.05 -11.46 11.59
C ARG A 34 3.04 -11.79 10.50
N ASP A 35 3.20 -12.90 9.80
CA ASP A 35 2.34 -13.28 8.68
C ASP A 35 0.88 -13.46 9.11
N LYS A 36 0.64 -14.03 10.31
CA LYS A 36 -0.72 -14.13 10.90
C LYS A 36 -1.35 -12.75 11.14
N VAL A 37 -0.59 -11.81 11.69
CA VAL A 37 -1.07 -10.45 11.96
C VAL A 37 -1.38 -9.73 10.66
N VAL A 38 -0.48 -9.83 9.67
CA VAL A 38 -0.65 -9.25 8.34
C VAL A 38 -1.87 -9.82 7.64
N ALA A 39 -2.11 -11.14 7.73
CA ALA A 39 -3.28 -11.77 7.15
C ALA A 39 -4.59 -11.21 7.73
N LYS A 40 -4.67 -11.07 9.06
CA LYS A 40 -5.84 -10.48 9.73
C LYS A 40 -6.06 -9.02 9.29
N GLN A 41 -5.00 -8.24 9.20
CA GLN A 41 -5.06 -6.86 8.75
C GLN A 41 -5.50 -6.75 7.29
N ASN A 42 -4.97 -7.58 6.40
CA ASN A 42 -5.35 -7.62 4.99
C ASN A 42 -6.82 -8.00 4.80
N THR A 43 -7.36 -8.91 5.62
CA THR A 43 -8.79 -9.23 5.62
C THR A 43 -9.63 -8.02 5.99
N ALA A 44 -9.24 -7.27 7.03
CA ALA A 44 -9.95 -6.05 7.43
C ALA A 44 -9.87 -4.95 6.36
N ILE A 45 -8.70 -4.77 5.74
CA ILE A 45 -8.51 -3.83 4.64
C ILE A 45 -9.47 -4.16 3.50
N ARG A 46 -9.48 -5.41 3.03
CA ARG A 46 -10.28 -5.83 1.88
C ARG A 46 -11.77 -5.83 2.12
N SER A 47 -12.22 -6.21 3.32
CA SER A 47 -13.64 -6.37 3.62
C SER A 47 -14.32 -5.10 4.13
N LYS A 48 -13.59 -4.15 4.74
CA LYS A 48 -14.18 -2.94 5.32
C LYS A 48 -13.62 -1.66 4.69
N ILE A 49 -12.31 -1.49 4.77
CA ILE A 49 -11.65 -0.22 4.40
C ILE A 49 -11.79 0.06 2.89
N LEU A 50 -11.53 -0.95 2.04
CA LEU A 50 -11.59 -0.76 0.60
C LEU A 50 -13.01 -0.45 0.08
N PRO A 51 -14.07 -1.15 0.49
CA PRO A 51 -15.44 -0.76 0.16
C PRO A 51 -15.77 0.67 0.60
N GLU A 52 -15.44 1.04 1.84
CA GLU A 52 -15.69 2.38 2.36
C GLU A 52 -14.97 3.45 1.54
N TYR A 53 -13.70 3.22 1.18
CA TYR A 53 -12.95 4.15 0.34
C TYR A 53 -13.54 4.32 -1.05
N LYS A 54 -14.05 3.24 -1.66
CA LYS A 54 -14.76 3.31 -2.94
C LYS A 54 -16.06 4.09 -2.83
N THR A 55 -16.79 3.96 -1.72
CA THR A 55 -18.01 4.72 -1.45
C THR A 55 -17.72 6.22 -1.28
N ILE A 56 -16.69 6.56 -0.50
CA ILE A 56 -16.38 7.96 -0.15
C ILE A 56 -15.71 8.71 -1.31
N PHE A 57 -14.76 8.05 -1.99
CA PHE A 57 -13.91 8.72 -3.00
C PHE A 57 -14.25 8.33 -4.44
N GLY A 58 -15.07 7.30 -4.65
CA GLY A 58 -15.38 6.77 -5.98
C GLY A 58 -14.36 5.76 -6.48
N VAL A 59 -14.50 5.38 -7.76
CA VAL A 59 -13.66 4.38 -8.42
C VAL A 59 -13.12 4.95 -9.73
N ARG A 60 -11.81 4.80 -9.96
CA ARG A 60 -11.14 5.15 -11.23
C ARG A 60 -10.40 3.92 -11.74
N LYS A 61 -10.62 3.57 -13.02
CA LYS A 61 -10.10 2.31 -13.62
C LYS A 61 -8.57 2.17 -13.54
N SER A 62 -7.84 3.29 -13.55
CA SER A 62 -6.37 3.31 -13.43
C SER A 62 -5.86 3.16 -12.00
N CYS A 63 -6.72 3.25 -10.98
CA CYS A 63 -6.34 3.17 -9.58
C CYS A 63 -6.51 1.76 -9.02
N VAL A 64 -5.43 1.20 -8.46
CA VAL A 64 -5.37 -0.17 -7.93
C VAL A 64 -4.74 -0.16 -6.53
N ILE A 65 -5.05 -1.18 -5.72
CA ILE A 65 -4.47 -1.44 -4.39
C ILE A 65 -3.48 -2.59 -4.47
#